data_AF-A0A7K1G7H3-F1
#
_entry.id   AF-A0A7K1G7H3-F1
#
_cell.length_a   1.000
_cell.length_b   1.000
_cell.length_c   1.000
_cell.angle_alpha   90.00
_cell.angle_beta   90.00
_cell.angle_gamma   90.00
#
_symmetry.space_group_name_H-M   'P 1'
#
loop_
_entity.id
_entity.type
_entity.pdbx_description
1 polymer ?
#
loop_
_entity_poly.entity_id
_entity_poly.type
_entity_poly.pdbx_seq_one_letter_code
_entity_poly.pdbx_strand_id
1 'polypeptide(L)'
;MELENLQQEKIDGILFKKRIEEEVERHFTKRYKDLDIKGLTKSFSINLKSFKDIISNKNKKNCKFYYIEKNDTLSLGLSLSDNDKCEIIFDETDVNNVNNDVLYTLNGKDFKEEDIRNFVSDFDKGLGAKLYNSTKSKDTLIFYTLDEINIYIQEMEKLYPTIFELKFIMIQYSSTNPQNDVLADFIDRNNRIAFSVHTLYNKNNNLYDESIGYDLGNLRP
;
A
#
# COMPACT_ATOMS: atom_id res chain seq x y z
N MET A 1 23.33 -15.18 -12.29
CA MET A 1 24.02 -15.09 -10.99
C MET A 1 24.66 -13.72 -10.73
N GLU A 2 25.75 -13.29 -11.39
CA GLU A 2 26.35 -11.97 -11.08
C GLU A 2 25.44 -10.78 -11.42
N LEU A 3 24.74 -10.82 -12.55
CA LEU A 3 23.84 -9.72 -12.97
C LEU A 3 22.57 -9.61 -12.12
N GLU A 4 22.02 -10.75 -11.69
CA GLU A 4 20.85 -10.83 -10.81
C GLU A 4 21.18 -10.33 -9.40
N ASN A 5 22.38 -10.65 -8.88
CA ASN A 5 22.85 -10.14 -7.59
C ASN A 5 23.08 -8.62 -7.63
N LEU A 6 23.65 -8.09 -8.72
CA LEU A 6 23.81 -6.64 -8.93
C LEU A 6 22.48 -5.89 -9.09
N GLN A 7 21.48 -6.52 -9.68
CA GLN A 7 20.12 -5.97 -9.75
C GLN A 7 19.43 -6.00 -8.38
N GLN A 8 19.70 -7.04 -7.58
CA GLN A 8 19.17 -7.19 -6.23
C GLN A 8 19.70 -6.11 -5.27
N GLU A 9 21.00 -5.81 -5.31
CA GLU A 9 21.62 -4.77 -4.47
C GLU A 9 21.06 -3.35 -4.71
N LYS A 10 20.63 -3.04 -5.94
CA LYS A 10 20.02 -1.72 -6.26
C LYS A 10 18.63 -1.56 -5.67
N ILE A 11 17.89 -2.65 -5.57
CA ILE A 11 16.54 -2.69 -5.01
C ILE A 11 16.59 -2.53 -3.49
N ASP A 12 17.56 -3.16 -2.84
CA ASP A 12 17.73 -3.11 -1.38
C ASP A 12 18.17 -1.71 -0.89
N GLY A 13 18.66 -0.85 -1.80
CA GLY A 13 19.01 0.55 -1.54
C GLY A 13 17.86 1.55 -1.68
N ILE A 14 16.69 1.13 -2.15
CA ILE A 14 15.50 1.99 -2.19
C ILE A 14 14.95 2.09 -0.76
N LEU A 15 14.64 3.29 -0.28
CA LEU A 15 14.04 3.57 1.04
C LEU A 15 12.60 3.02 1.21
N PHE A 16 12.18 2.03 0.42
CA PHE A 16 11.00 1.20 0.64
C PHE A 16 11.41 -0.11 1.30
N LYS A 17 10.69 -0.47 2.35
CA LYS A 17 11.15 -1.46 3.32
C LYS A 17 11.32 -2.82 2.63
N LYS A 18 12.49 -3.40 2.92
CA LYS A 18 12.92 -4.81 2.80
C LYS A 18 12.03 -5.72 1.95
N ARG A 19 12.63 -6.33 0.91
CA ARG A 19 12.09 -7.49 0.19
C ARG A 19 11.49 -8.51 1.17
N ILE A 20 10.31 -9.03 0.83
CA ILE A 20 9.64 -10.10 1.54
C ILE A 20 9.71 -11.36 0.66
N GLU A 21 10.32 -12.42 1.19
CA GLU A 21 10.34 -13.71 0.50
C GLU A 21 8.92 -14.29 0.39
N GLU A 22 8.64 -14.99 -0.72
CA GLU A 22 7.29 -15.49 -1.01
C GLU A 22 6.76 -16.45 0.07
N GLU A 23 7.63 -17.31 0.63
CA GLU A 23 7.26 -18.22 1.71
C GLU A 23 6.86 -17.47 2.98
N VAL A 24 7.61 -16.41 3.32
CA VAL A 24 7.34 -15.54 4.46
C VAL A 24 6.01 -14.82 4.27
N GLU A 25 5.80 -14.21 3.10
CA GLU A 25 4.58 -13.48 2.80
C GLU A 25 3.34 -14.39 2.82
N ARG A 26 3.47 -15.61 2.30
CA ARG A 26 2.42 -16.63 2.31
C ARG A 26 1.97 -16.98 3.72
N HIS A 27 2.89 -17.03 4.68
CA HIS A 27 2.57 -17.24 6.09
C HIS A 27 1.70 -16.12 6.64
N PHE A 28 2.06 -14.85 6.41
CA PHE A 28 1.28 -13.70 6.86
C PHE A 28 -0.10 -13.62 6.16
N THR A 29 -0.15 -13.95 4.87
CA THR A 29 -1.42 -14.02 4.12
C THR A 29 -2.35 -15.09 4.67
N LYS A 30 -1.81 -16.23 5.12
CA LYS A 30 -2.61 -17.28 5.76
C LYS A 30 -3.23 -16.76 7.07
N ARG A 31 -2.45 -16.11 7.91
CA ARG A 31 -2.93 -15.51 9.17
C ARG A 31 -3.99 -14.43 8.95
N TYR A 32 -3.80 -13.58 7.95
CA TYR A 32 -4.80 -12.57 7.59
C TYR A 32 -6.17 -13.20 7.26
N LYS A 33 -6.19 -14.34 6.56
CA LYS A 33 -7.44 -15.08 6.28
C LYS A 33 -8.10 -15.65 7.54
N ASP A 34 -7.34 -15.93 8.59
CA ASP A 34 -7.85 -16.48 9.85
C ASP A 34 -8.60 -15.41 10.69
N LEU A 35 -8.53 -14.11 10.32
CA LEU A 35 -9.26 -13.04 11.02
C LEU A 35 -10.79 -13.15 10.88
N ASP A 36 -11.29 -13.79 9.83
CA ASP A 36 -12.73 -14.05 9.56
C ASP A 36 -13.66 -12.83 9.73
N ILE A 37 -13.21 -11.63 9.34
CA ILE A 37 -14.03 -10.41 9.36
C ILE A 37 -14.65 -10.20 7.98
N LYS A 38 -15.97 -10.27 7.90
CA LYS A 38 -16.73 -9.98 6.67
C LYS A 38 -16.46 -8.55 6.18
N GLY A 39 -16.19 -8.40 4.90
CA GLY A 39 -15.93 -7.10 4.25
C GLY A 39 -14.45 -6.75 4.10
N LEU A 40 -13.55 -7.53 4.72
CA LEU A 40 -12.12 -7.38 4.52
C LEU A 40 -11.68 -7.81 3.12
N THR A 41 -10.92 -6.95 2.47
CA THR A 41 -10.37 -7.18 1.14
C THR A 41 -8.96 -7.76 1.26
N LYS A 42 -8.66 -8.85 0.56
CA LYS A 42 -7.32 -9.48 0.62
C LYS A 42 -6.25 -8.63 -0.06
N SER A 43 -6.58 -8.00 -1.18
CA SER A 43 -5.63 -7.26 -1.99
C SER A 43 -6.31 -6.17 -2.81
N PHE A 44 -5.58 -5.11 -3.08
CA PHE A 44 -5.96 -4.03 -3.98
C PHE A 44 -5.04 -4.01 -5.19
N SER A 45 -5.57 -3.64 -6.35
CA SER A 45 -4.78 -3.49 -7.57
C SER A 45 -4.98 -2.09 -8.11
N ILE A 46 -3.88 -1.46 -8.52
CA ILE A 46 -3.84 -0.10 -9.03
C ILE A 46 -3.22 -0.16 -10.43
N ASN A 47 -3.92 0.38 -11.42
CA ASN A 47 -3.37 0.55 -12.76
C ASN A 47 -2.20 1.54 -12.70
N LEU A 48 -1.01 1.10 -13.11
CA LEU A 48 0.20 1.91 -12.97
C LEU A 48 0.11 3.20 -13.79
N LYS A 49 -0.44 3.12 -15.01
CA LYS A 49 -0.57 4.30 -15.88
C LYS A 49 -1.47 5.35 -15.24
N SER A 50 -2.70 4.96 -14.85
CA SER A 50 -3.64 5.85 -14.18
C SER A 50 -3.05 6.46 -12.91
N PHE A 51 -2.30 5.67 -12.13
CA PHE A 51 -1.64 6.16 -10.93
C PHE A 51 -0.52 7.17 -11.23
N LYS A 52 0.35 6.87 -12.21
CA LYS A 52 1.40 7.80 -12.67
C LYS A 52 0.79 9.12 -13.14
N ASP A 53 -0.30 9.07 -13.91
CA ASP A 53 -1.00 10.26 -14.39
C ASP A 53 -1.52 11.12 -13.22
N ILE A 54 -2.02 10.50 -12.13
CA ILE A 54 -2.50 11.24 -10.95
C ILE A 54 -1.35 11.94 -10.22
N ILE A 55 -0.27 11.22 -9.93
CA ILE A 55 0.83 11.75 -9.12
C ILE A 55 1.70 12.76 -9.88
N SER A 56 1.72 12.72 -11.22
CA SER A 56 2.47 13.68 -12.04
C SER A 56 1.67 14.95 -12.38
N ASN A 57 0.34 14.89 -12.35
CA ASN A 57 -0.53 16.04 -12.67
C ASN A 57 -0.78 16.99 -11.49
N LYS A 58 -0.32 16.68 -10.28
CA LYS A 58 -0.57 17.50 -9.09
C LYS A 58 0.73 18.04 -8.53
N ASN A 59 0.75 19.33 -8.23
CA ASN A 59 1.88 20.01 -7.62
C ASN A 59 1.87 19.79 -6.09
N LYS A 60 2.01 18.54 -5.65
CA LYS A 60 2.01 18.12 -4.24
C LYS A 60 3.31 17.39 -3.92
N LYS A 61 3.75 17.42 -2.66
CA LYS A 61 5.01 16.76 -2.25
C LYS A 61 4.84 15.32 -1.76
N ASN A 62 3.69 15.02 -1.16
CA ASN A 62 3.44 13.77 -0.46
C ASN A 62 2.22 13.04 -1.00
N CYS A 63 2.25 11.73 -0.85
CA CYS A 63 1.18 10.79 -1.14
C CYS A 63 0.89 9.97 0.12
N LYS A 64 -0.38 9.91 0.49
CA LYS A 64 -0.88 9.22 1.68
C LYS A 64 -1.98 8.26 1.25
N PHE A 65 -1.89 7.01 1.67
CA PHE A 65 -2.92 6.02 1.41
C PHE A 65 -3.75 5.75 2.67
N TYR A 66 -5.06 5.60 2.50
CA TYR A 66 -6.04 5.41 3.58
C TYR A 66 -6.81 4.11 3.37
N TYR A 67 -7.15 3.45 4.46
CA TYR A 67 -8.27 2.55 4.49
C TYR A 67 -9.55 3.37 4.48
N ILE A 68 -10.48 2.96 3.64
CA ILE A 68 -11.81 3.55 3.62
C ILE A 68 -12.85 2.44 3.61
N GLU A 69 -13.99 2.67 4.23
CA GLU A 69 -15.11 1.74 4.18
C GLU A 69 -16.19 2.28 3.24
N LYS A 70 -16.55 1.48 2.24
CA LYS A 70 -17.62 1.80 1.28
C LYS A 70 -18.47 0.54 1.08
N ASN A 71 -19.77 0.66 1.30
CA ASN A 71 -20.74 -0.45 1.17
C ASN A 71 -20.32 -1.71 1.98
N ASP A 72 -19.97 -1.54 3.26
CA ASP A 72 -19.51 -2.62 4.15
C ASP A 72 -18.25 -3.37 3.66
N THR A 73 -17.48 -2.76 2.75
CA THR A 73 -16.24 -3.33 2.21
C THR A 73 -15.08 -2.38 2.34
N LEU A 74 -13.90 -2.95 2.61
CA LEU A 74 -12.65 -2.21 2.69
C LEU A 74 -12.17 -1.83 1.28
N SER A 75 -11.82 -0.56 1.09
CA SER A 75 -11.19 -0.03 -0.13
C SER A 75 -9.98 0.84 0.22
N LEU A 76 -9.31 1.37 -0.80
CA LEU A 76 -8.21 2.33 -0.67
C LEU A 76 -8.67 3.75 -1.00
N GLY A 77 -8.28 4.69 -0.14
CA GLY A 77 -8.24 6.12 -0.42
C GLY A 77 -6.80 6.60 -0.66
N LEU A 78 -6.68 7.74 -1.33
CA LEU A 78 -5.41 8.41 -1.61
C LEU A 78 -5.57 9.91 -1.35
N SER A 79 -4.60 10.53 -0.68
CA SER A 79 -4.44 11.98 -0.57
C SER A 79 -3.10 12.41 -1.16
N LEU A 80 -3.13 13.46 -1.98
CA LEU A 80 -1.95 14.21 -2.41
C LEU A 80 -1.87 15.53 -1.63
N SER A 81 -0.74 15.74 -0.94
CA SER A 81 -0.62 16.72 0.15
C SER A 81 0.75 17.40 0.15
N ASP A 82 0.83 18.66 0.55
CA ASP A 82 2.11 19.34 0.84
C ASP A 82 2.54 19.23 2.30
N ASN A 83 1.61 18.79 3.14
CA ASN A 83 1.83 18.52 4.55
C ASN A 83 2.47 17.14 4.73
N ASP A 84 3.53 17.12 5.51
CA ASP A 84 4.24 15.93 6.00
C ASP A 84 3.61 15.37 7.29
N LYS A 85 2.49 15.95 7.73
CA LYS A 85 1.67 15.38 8.78
C LYS A 85 0.56 14.51 8.24
N CYS A 86 -0.02 13.86 9.22
CA CYS A 86 -0.90 12.74 9.11
C CYS A 86 -2.36 13.09 8.79
N GLU A 87 -2.76 14.33 9.05
CA GLU A 87 -4.10 14.84 8.86
C GLU A 87 -4.41 15.08 7.37
N ILE A 88 -5.69 14.90 7.01
CA ILE A 88 -6.24 15.40 5.75
C ILE A 88 -6.51 16.89 5.95
N ILE A 89 -5.81 17.74 5.19
CA ILE A 89 -6.05 19.19 5.23
C ILE A 89 -7.10 19.54 4.19
N PHE A 90 -8.23 20.08 4.62
CA PHE A 90 -9.27 20.51 3.71
C PHE A 90 -10.04 21.70 4.28
N ASP A 91 -10.08 22.81 3.54
CA ASP A 91 -10.93 23.96 3.81
C ASP A 91 -12.21 23.86 2.99
N GLU A 92 -13.33 23.57 3.67
CA GLU A 92 -14.65 23.46 3.04
C GLU A 92 -15.18 24.79 2.51
N THR A 93 -14.63 25.91 3.00
CA THR A 93 -15.06 27.26 2.61
C THR A 93 -14.33 27.77 1.38
N ASP A 94 -13.20 27.17 1.01
CA ASP A 94 -12.47 27.44 -0.22
C ASP A 94 -11.89 26.17 -0.84
N VAL A 95 -12.69 25.52 -1.69
CA VAL A 95 -12.29 24.35 -2.48
C VAL A 95 -11.13 24.62 -3.45
N ASN A 96 -10.86 25.89 -3.79
CA ASN A 96 -9.73 26.25 -4.66
C ASN A 96 -8.45 26.54 -3.87
N ASN A 97 -8.48 26.42 -2.54
CA ASN A 97 -7.30 26.62 -1.71
C ASN A 97 -6.23 25.59 -2.13
N VAL A 98 -5.14 26.11 -2.69
CA VAL A 98 -4.02 25.29 -3.16
C VAL A 98 -3.37 24.45 -2.06
N ASN A 99 -3.62 24.78 -0.79
CA ASN A 99 -3.14 24.01 0.36
C ASN A 99 -4.03 22.82 0.71
N ASN A 100 -5.23 22.71 0.13
CA ASN A 100 -6.08 21.54 0.33
C ASN A 100 -5.39 20.28 -0.20
N ASP A 101 -5.62 19.19 0.52
CA ASP A 101 -5.30 17.84 0.07
C ASP A 101 -6.23 17.49 -1.11
N VAL A 102 -5.68 16.82 -2.12
CA VAL A 102 -6.47 16.30 -3.24
C VAL A 102 -6.79 14.84 -2.96
N LEU A 103 -8.08 14.51 -2.89
CA LEU A 103 -8.57 13.24 -2.37
C LEU A 103 -9.13 12.34 -3.47
N TYR A 104 -8.84 11.04 -3.35
CA TYR A 104 -9.26 10.03 -4.31
C TYR A 104 -9.75 8.76 -3.63
N THR A 105 -10.68 8.07 -4.26
CA THR A 105 -11.08 6.69 -3.93
C THR A 105 -10.64 5.72 -5.02
N LEU A 106 -10.23 4.52 -4.64
CA LEU A 106 -9.98 3.43 -5.59
C LEU A 106 -11.32 2.84 -6.04
N ASN A 107 -11.57 2.88 -7.35
CA ASN A 107 -12.74 2.30 -8.00
C ASN A 107 -12.30 1.30 -9.07
N GLY A 108 -12.44 0.00 -8.77
CA GLY A 108 -11.83 -1.04 -9.57
C GLY A 108 -10.31 -0.99 -9.43
N LYS A 109 -9.63 -0.55 -10.49
CA LYS A 109 -8.16 -0.38 -10.52
C LYS A 109 -7.71 1.06 -10.65
N ASP A 110 -8.64 1.99 -10.78
CA ASP A 110 -8.35 3.40 -11.05
C ASP A 110 -8.79 4.26 -9.87
N PHE A 111 -7.98 5.26 -9.53
CA PHE A 111 -8.37 6.27 -8.55
C PHE A 111 -9.26 7.33 -9.20
N LYS A 112 -10.34 7.71 -8.51
CA LYS A 112 -11.25 8.78 -8.92
C LYS A 112 -11.27 9.85 -7.86
N GLU A 113 -11.22 11.12 -8.27
CA GLU A 113 -11.25 12.26 -7.36
C GLU A 113 -12.61 12.27 -6.64
N GLU A 114 -12.60 12.08 -5.32
CA GLU A 114 -13.79 11.92 -4.48
C GLU A 114 -13.40 12.25 -3.04
N ASP A 115 -14.26 12.94 -2.30
CA ASP A 115 -14.02 13.24 -0.89
C ASP A 115 -14.12 11.96 -0.06
N ILE A 116 -13.04 11.63 0.64
CA ILE A 116 -12.91 10.38 1.39
C ILE A 116 -13.14 10.52 2.89
N ARG A 117 -13.34 11.74 3.40
CA ARG A 117 -13.33 12.02 4.85
C ARG A 117 -14.41 11.23 5.61
N ASN A 118 -15.61 11.10 5.02
CA ASN A 118 -16.67 10.29 5.60
C ASN A 118 -16.33 8.79 5.59
N PHE A 119 -15.76 8.27 4.49
CA PHE A 119 -15.41 6.86 4.39
C PHE A 119 -14.29 6.44 5.36
N VAL A 120 -13.37 7.37 5.67
CA VAL A 120 -12.36 7.20 6.73
C VAL A 120 -13.04 7.11 8.10
N SER A 121 -13.97 8.03 8.39
CA SER A 121 -14.72 7.99 9.67
C SER A 121 -15.57 6.72 9.81
N ASP A 122 -16.11 6.21 8.71
CA ASP A 122 -16.89 4.98 8.67
C ASP A 122 -16.00 3.76 8.95
N PHE A 123 -14.80 3.71 8.34
CA PHE A 123 -13.82 2.65 8.63
C PHE A 123 -13.50 2.57 10.13
N ASP A 124 -13.20 3.70 10.76
CA ASP A 124 -12.84 3.76 12.18
C ASP A 124 -13.93 3.18 13.10
N LYS A 125 -15.20 3.32 12.71
CA LYS A 125 -16.36 2.81 13.47
C LYS A 125 -16.79 1.40 13.03
N GLY A 126 -16.47 1.00 11.81
CA GLY A 126 -16.87 -0.25 11.17
C GLY A 126 -15.76 -1.30 11.18
N LEU A 127 -15.24 -1.61 9.99
CA LEU A 127 -14.21 -2.64 9.77
C LEU A 127 -12.92 -2.35 10.54
N GLY A 128 -12.52 -1.08 10.67
CA GLY A 128 -11.35 -0.67 11.45
C GLY A 128 -11.50 -1.00 12.94
N ALA A 129 -12.68 -0.78 13.52
CA ALA A 129 -12.96 -1.19 14.90
C ALA A 129 -12.91 -2.72 15.07
N LYS A 130 -13.47 -3.48 14.12
CA LYS A 130 -13.45 -4.96 14.13
C LYS A 130 -12.02 -5.51 14.00
N LEU A 131 -11.22 -4.92 13.10
CA LEU A 131 -9.81 -5.24 12.92
C LEU A 131 -9.05 -4.99 14.23
N TYR A 132 -9.16 -3.78 14.80
CA TYR A 132 -8.52 -3.46 16.07
C TYR A 132 -8.91 -4.42 17.19
N ASN A 133 -10.19 -4.80 17.26
CA ASN A 133 -10.65 -5.74 18.27
C ASN A 133 -10.05 -7.14 18.11
N SER A 134 -9.72 -7.55 16.90
CA SER A 134 -9.16 -8.87 16.58
C SER A 134 -7.63 -8.89 16.72
N THR A 135 -6.95 -7.81 16.36
CA THR A 135 -5.48 -7.73 16.38
C THR A 135 -4.92 -7.12 17.66
N LYS A 136 -5.72 -6.31 18.36
CA LYS A 136 -5.32 -5.44 19.48
C LYS A 136 -4.19 -4.45 19.14
N SER A 137 -3.95 -4.23 17.85
CA SER A 137 -2.94 -3.31 17.35
C SER A 137 -3.55 -2.38 16.32
N LYS A 138 -3.36 -1.07 16.51
CA LYS A 138 -3.58 -0.09 15.44
C LYS A 138 -2.24 0.23 14.82
N ASP A 139 -2.17 0.08 13.51
CA ASP A 139 -1.06 0.62 12.75
C ASP A 139 -1.40 2.00 12.25
N THR A 140 -0.44 2.91 12.40
CA THR A 140 -0.49 4.23 11.79
C THR A 140 0.57 4.25 10.71
N LEU A 141 0.15 4.37 9.45
CA LEU A 141 1.07 4.56 8.33
C LEU A 141 1.77 5.93 8.42
N ILE A 142 2.99 5.96 7.88
CA ILE A 142 3.80 7.15 7.53
C ILE A 142 3.49 7.63 6.11
N PHE A 143 3.54 8.93 5.85
CA PHE A 143 3.40 9.44 4.47
C PHE A 143 4.62 9.04 3.62
N TYR A 144 4.43 9.01 2.31
CA TYR A 144 5.52 8.89 1.33
C TYR A 144 5.67 10.19 0.58
N THR A 145 6.90 10.60 0.34
CA THR A 145 7.15 11.65 -0.64
C THR A 145 6.85 11.10 -2.04
N LEU A 146 6.41 11.96 -2.96
CA LEU A 146 6.21 11.56 -4.35
C LEU A 146 7.53 11.14 -5.00
N ASP A 147 8.65 11.73 -4.58
CA ASP A 147 9.97 11.36 -5.06
C ASP A 147 10.31 9.91 -4.71
N GLU A 148 10.05 9.47 -3.47
CA GLU A 148 10.20 8.08 -3.09
C GLU A 148 9.35 7.18 -3.99
N ILE A 149 8.04 7.45 -4.12
CA ILE A 149 7.15 6.63 -4.96
C ILE A 149 7.65 6.56 -6.40
N ASN A 150 8.08 7.68 -6.97
CA ASN A 150 8.61 7.74 -8.32
C ASN A 150 9.90 6.93 -8.47
N ILE A 151 10.82 7.00 -7.50
CA ILE A 151 12.05 6.19 -7.51
C ILE A 151 11.69 4.70 -7.50
N TYR A 152 10.76 4.28 -6.63
CA TYR A 152 10.31 2.89 -6.59
C TYR A 152 9.76 2.42 -7.94
N ILE A 153 8.85 3.19 -8.54
CA ILE A 153 8.27 2.88 -9.85
C ILE A 153 9.36 2.79 -10.92
N GLN A 154 10.31 3.72 -10.95
CA GLN A 154 11.41 3.73 -11.92
C GLN A 154 12.30 2.49 -11.80
N GLU A 155 12.63 2.07 -10.58
CA GLU A 155 13.42 0.84 -10.38
C GLU A 155 12.64 -0.41 -10.78
N MET A 156 11.34 -0.49 -10.47
CA MET A 156 10.50 -1.60 -10.92
C MET A 156 10.35 -1.62 -12.45
N GLU A 157 10.23 -0.48 -13.11
CA GLU A 157 10.19 -0.38 -14.58
C GLU A 157 11.52 -0.82 -15.23
N LYS A 158 12.67 -0.61 -14.57
CA LYS A 158 13.97 -1.12 -15.06
C LYS A 158 14.04 -2.64 -15.00
N LEU A 159 13.50 -3.25 -13.95
CA LEU A 159 13.52 -4.69 -13.72
C LEU A 159 12.45 -5.42 -14.53
N TYR A 160 11.27 -4.81 -14.62
CA TYR A 160 10.08 -5.34 -15.26
C TYR A 160 9.52 -4.31 -16.26
N PRO A 161 10.12 -4.17 -17.46
CA PRO A 161 9.75 -3.12 -18.42
C PRO A 161 8.30 -3.15 -18.91
N THR A 162 7.60 -4.25 -18.68
CA THR A 162 6.20 -4.48 -19.08
C THR A 162 5.24 -4.42 -17.89
N ILE A 163 5.65 -3.82 -16.77
CA ILE A 163 4.78 -3.52 -15.63
C ILE A 163 3.55 -2.73 -16.07
N PHE A 164 2.38 -3.14 -15.58
CA PHE A 164 1.11 -2.47 -15.87
C PHE A 164 0.26 -2.20 -14.63
N GLU A 165 0.50 -2.89 -13.52
CA GLU A 165 -0.26 -2.75 -12.29
C GLU A 165 0.62 -2.90 -11.05
N LEU A 166 0.26 -2.17 -10.00
CA LEU A 166 0.75 -2.39 -8.64
C LEU A 166 -0.33 -3.16 -7.86
N LYS A 167 0.06 -4.25 -7.21
CA LYS A 167 -0.83 -5.08 -6.40
C LYS A 167 -0.38 -5.05 -4.95
N PHE A 168 -1.28 -4.58 -4.09
CA PHE A 168 -1.08 -4.41 -2.66
C PHE A 168 -1.78 -5.58 -1.97
N ILE A 169 -1.04 -6.45 -1.28
CA ILE A 169 -1.58 -7.59 -0.54
C ILE A 169 -1.58 -7.27 0.94
N MET A 170 -2.74 -7.40 1.59
CA MET A 170 -2.86 -7.23 3.03
C MET A 170 -2.21 -8.41 3.75
N ILE A 171 -1.29 -8.10 4.66
CA ILE A 171 -0.58 -9.08 5.47
C ILE A 171 -0.76 -8.77 6.95
N GLN A 172 -0.90 -9.81 7.77
CA GLN A 172 -0.86 -9.70 9.22
C GLN A 172 0.46 -10.28 9.74
N TYR A 173 1.27 -9.44 10.35
CA TYR A 173 2.51 -9.88 10.98
C TYR A 173 2.23 -10.79 12.18
N SER A 174 3.05 -11.81 12.36
CA SER A 174 2.92 -12.82 13.40
C SER A 174 4.27 -13.08 14.06
N SER A 175 4.26 -13.24 15.39
CA SER A 175 5.44 -13.60 16.19
C SER A 175 5.86 -15.07 16.06
N THR A 176 5.11 -15.91 15.34
CA THR A 176 5.52 -17.30 15.13
C THR A 176 6.72 -17.33 14.20
N ASN A 177 7.90 -17.48 14.79
CA ASN A 177 9.20 -17.66 14.15
C ASN A 177 9.10 -18.76 13.07
N PRO A 178 9.07 -18.42 11.76
CA PRO A 178 9.56 -19.35 10.74
C PRO A 178 11.00 -19.67 11.12
N GLN A 179 11.50 -20.85 10.81
CA GLN A 179 12.86 -21.29 11.20
C GLN A 179 14.01 -20.48 10.57
N ASN A 180 13.76 -19.25 10.09
CA ASN A 180 14.70 -18.35 9.45
C ASN A 180 14.97 -17.10 10.31
N ASP A 181 16.24 -16.85 10.65
CA ASP A 181 16.75 -15.65 11.33
C ASP A 181 16.48 -14.32 10.59
N VAL A 182 15.89 -14.38 9.39
CA VAL A 182 15.57 -13.23 8.51
C VAL A 182 14.48 -12.31 9.09
N LEU A 183 13.80 -12.75 10.17
CA LEU A 183 12.53 -12.17 10.61
C LEU A 183 12.57 -11.39 11.93
N ALA A 184 13.76 -11.16 12.50
CA ALA A 184 13.91 -10.34 13.70
C ALA A 184 13.22 -8.95 13.56
N ASP A 185 13.25 -8.37 12.35
CA ASP A 185 12.64 -7.07 12.05
C ASP A 185 11.09 -7.05 12.05
N PHE A 186 10.44 -8.22 12.10
CA PHE A 186 8.98 -8.35 12.09
C PHE A 186 8.40 -8.77 13.44
N ILE A 187 9.23 -9.18 14.40
CA ILE A 187 8.79 -9.58 15.75
C ILE A 187 8.14 -8.41 16.47
N ASP A 188 8.72 -7.21 16.36
CA ASP A 188 8.18 -5.95 16.91
C ASP A 188 6.86 -5.52 16.27
N ARG A 189 6.47 -6.20 15.20
CA ARG A 189 5.26 -5.94 14.44
C ARG A 189 4.15 -6.96 14.68
N ASN A 190 4.25 -7.81 15.70
CA ASN A 190 3.22 -8.82 15.95
C ASN A 190 1.78 -8.26 15.93
N ASN A 191 0.88 -8.97 15.25
CA ASN A 191 -0.53 -8.64 14.99
C ASN A 191 -0.79 -7.36 14.16
N ARG A 192 0.25 -6.64 13.75
CA ARG A 192 0.11 -5.47 12.87
C ARG A 192 -0.36 -5.85 11.47
N ILE A 193 -1.14 -4.97 10.85
CA ILE A 193 -1.65 -5.13 9.49
C ILE A 193 -0.91 -4.15 8.57
N ALA A 194 -0.30 -4.70 7.53
CA ALA A 194 0.50 -3.97 6.55
C ALA A 194 0.23 -4.44 5.13
N PHE A 195 1.01 -3.90 4.19
CA PHE A 195 0.99 -4.31 2.80
C PHE A 195 2.35 -4.76 2.30
N SER A 196 2.34 -5.89 1.62
CA SER A 196 3.32 -6.16 0.58
C SER A 196 2.83 -5.56 -0.74
N VAL A 197 3.75 -4.97 -1.50
CA VAL A 197 3.47 -4.45 -2.84
C VAL A 197 4.25 -5.24 -3.88
N HIS A 198 3.51 -5.64 -4.89
CA HIS A 198 3.97 -6.42 -6.02
C HIS A 198 3.73 -5.64 -7.30
N THR A 199 4.63 -5.87 -8.24
CA THR A 199 4.53 -5.42 -9.61
C THR A 199 3.92 -6.54 -10.45
N LEU A 200 2.82 -6.25 -11.15
CA LEU A 200 2.29 -7.14 -12.19
C LEU A 200 2.81 -6.70 -13.55
N TYR A 201 3.39 -7.64 -14.29
CA TYR A 201 4.05 -7.38 -15.57
C TYR A 201 3.72 -8.45 -16.61
N ASN A 202 3.75 -8.07 -17.90
CA ASN A 202 3.45 -9.01 -18.98
C ASN A 202 4.66 -9.91 -19.28
N LYS A 203 4.40 -11.21 -19.39
CA LYS A 203 5.30 -12.20 -19.98
C LYS A 203 5.01 -12.37 -21.46
N ASN A 204 5.91 -13.06 -22.16
CA ASN A 204 5.65 -13.52 -23.52
C ASN A 204 4.39 -14.41 -23.56
N ASN A 205 3.66 -14.39 -24.68
CA ASN A 205 2.43 -15.18 -24.94
C ASN A 205 1.16 -14.73 -24.19
N ASN A 206 0.96 -13.42 -23.97
CA ASN A 206 -0.23 -12.87 -23.31
C ASN A 206 -0.47 -13.40 -21.88
N LEU A 207 0.57 -13.89 -21.22
CA LEU A 207 0.55 -14.25 -19.82
C LEU A 207 1.07 -13.06 -18.99
N TYR A 208 0.72 -13.01 -17.72
CA TYR A 208 1.31 -12.07 -16.77
C TYR A 208 2.00 -12.83 -15.64
N ASP A 209 2.86 -12.11 -14.92
CA ASP A 209 3.49 -12.60 -13.70
C ASP A 209 3.57 -11.51 -12.65
N GLU A 210 3.92 -11.92 -11.45
CA GLU A 210 3.99 -11.09 -10.26
C GLU A 210 5.42 -11.04 -9.74
N SER A 211 5.90 -9.84 -9.39
CA SER A 211 7.20 -9.71 -8.73
C SER A 211 7.14 -10.29 -7.31
N ILE A 212 8.32 -10.44 -6.71
CA ILE A 212 8.44 -10.55 -5.26
C ILE A 212 7.78 -9.35 -4.55
N GLY A 213 7.35 -9.57 -3.31
CA GLY A 213 6.72 -8.55 -2.49
C GLY A 213 7.75 -7.64 -1.81
N TYR A 214 7.40 -6.38 -1.67
CA TYR A 214 8.15 -5.39 -0.90
C TYR A 214 7.27 -4.81 0.21
N ASP A 215 7.81 -4.62 1.41
CA ASP A 215 7.07 -3.99 2.51
C ASP A 215 6.85 -2.50 2.17
N LEU A 216 5.65 -2.14 1.71
CA LEU A 216 5.28 -0.76 1.43
C LEU A 216 4.58 -0.10 2.62
N GLY A 217 4.84 -0.60 3.83
CA GLY A 217 4.30 -0.04 5.06
C GLY A 217 2.85 -0.41 5.35
N ASN A 218 2.26 0.32 6.30
CA ASN A 218 0.89 0.13 6.75
C ASN A 218 -0.07 0.98 5.90
N LEU A 219 -1.37 1.02 6.18
CA LEU A 219 -2.22 2.12 5.70
C LEU A 219 -2.75 2.90 6.88
N ARG A 220 -3.19 4.13 6.63
CA ARG A 220 -3.86 4.91 7.67
C ARG A 220 -5.27 4.39 7.85
N PRO A 221 -5.79 4.31 9.10
CA PRO A 221 -7.22 4.23 9.29
C PRO A 221 -7.94 5.43 8.66
#